data_AF-A0AB38JGJ3-F1
#
_entry.id   AF-A0AB38JGJ3-F1
#
_cell.length_a   1.000
_cell.length_b   1.000
_cell.length_c   1.000
_cell.angle_alpha   90.00
_cell.angle_beta   90.00
_cell.angle_gamma   90.00
#
_symmetry.space_group_name_H-M   'P 1'
#
loop_
_entity.id
_entity.type
_entity.pdbx_description
1 polymer ?
#
loop_
_entity_poly.entity_id
_entity_poly.type
_entity_poly.pdbx_seq_one_letter_code
_entity_poly.pdbx_strand_id
1 'polypeptide(L)'
;MPSFRSTLLALAASVALVGAAATPALADHNAGANLDGYASTDISSNGSCYYGALLPAAPGYSLQTKDYRFVRSGTSLTLVCVFTGIPAFVPADDTVTGDDYTAPTRLTRYVSLGSCLPPGVDSASELYPDYEREVPRVDAVTYSYRSTTTMVCHWRVDPTR
;
A
#
# COMPACT_ATOMS: atom_id res chain seq x y z
N MET A 1 -13.06 -46.29 -10.94
CA MET A 1 -12.38 -45.62 -9.81
C MET A 1 -11.55 -44.49 -10.37
N PRO A 2 -11.90 -43.21 -10.16
CA PRO A 2 -11.07 -42.09 -10.59
C PRO A 2 -9.74 -42.14 -9.84
N SER A 3 -8.62 -42.12 -10.57
CA SER A 3 -7.29 -42.34 -10.01
C SER A 3 -6.87 -41.18 -9.11
N PHE A 4 -6.24 -41.50 -7.98
CA PHE A 4 -5.62 -40.57 -7.01
C PHE A 4 -4.68 -39.52 -7.62
N ARG A 5 -4.24 -39.69 -8.88
CA ARG A 5 -3.36 -38.76 -9.58
C ARG A 5 -4.07 -37.50 -10.09
N SER A 6 -5.38 -37.55 -10.35
CA SER A 6 -6.13 -36.38 -10.85
C SER A 6 -6.46 -35.35 -9.76
N THR A 7 -6.57 -35.79 -8.50
CA THR A 7 -6.85 -34.90 -7.36
C THR A 7 -5.64 -34.07 -6.95
N LEU A 8 -4.42 -34.60 -7.11
CA LEU A 8 -3.18 -33.87 -6.79
C LEU A 8 -2.87 -32.74 -7.78
N LEU A 9 -3.15 -32.92 -9.08
CA LEU A 9 -2.99 -31.84 -10.06
C LEU A 9 -3.98 -30.70 -9.81
N ALA A 10 -5.23 -31.02 -9.46
CA ALA A 10 -6.25 -30.02 -9.14
C ALA A 10 -5.88 -29.22 -7.87
N LEU A 11 -5.29 -29.89 -6.86
CA LEU A 11 -4.83 -29.24 -5.63
C LEU A 11 -3.59 -28.37 -5.84
N ALA A 12 -2.63 -28.82 -6.66
CA ALA A 12 -1.47 -28.00 -7.02
C ALA A 12 -1.86 -26.78 -7.87
N ALA A 13 -2.82 -26.94 -8.79
CA ALA A 13 -3.36 -25.85 -9.58
C ALA A 13 -4.15 -24.84 -8.72
N SER A 14 -4.93 -25.31 -7.74
CA SER A 14 -5.66 -24.40 -6.84
C SER A 14 -4.73 -23.65 -5.88
N VAL A 15 -3.68 -24.29 -5.34
CA VAL A 15 -2.67 -23.60 -4.52
C VAL A 15 -1.88 -22.59 -5.34
N ALA A 16 -1.55 -22.90 -6.61
CA ALA A 16 -0.88 -21.95 -7.50
C ALA A 16 -1.77 -20.76 -7.88
N LEU A 17 -3.06 -20.99 -8.16
CA LEU A 17 -4.01 -19.90 -8.44
C LEU A 17 -4.30 -19.05 -7.20
N VAL A 18 -4.48 -19.67 -6.03
CA VAL A 18 -4.73 -18.94 -4.77
C VAL A 18 -3.47 -18.19 -4.32
N GLY A 19 -2.29 -18.79 -4.45
CA GLY A 19 -1.01 -18.13 -4.14
C GLY A 19 -0.67 -16.97 -5.08
N ALA A 20 -1.03 -17.06 -6.36
CA ALA A 20 -0.81 -15.98 -7.32
C ALA A 20 -1.87 -14.86 -7.26
N ALA A 21 -3.09 -15.16 -6.79
CA ALA A 21 -4.17 -14.18 -6.65
C ALA A 21 -4.21 -13.50 -5.28
N ALA A 22 -3.57 -14.08 -4.25
CA ALA A 22 -3.49 -13.47 -2.92
C ALA A 22 -2.52 -12.28 -2.83
N THR A 23 -1.55 -12.18 -3.73
CA THR A 23 -0.52 -11.13 -3.71
C THR A 23 -1.03 -9.72 -4.05
N PRO A 24 -1.92 -9.49 -5.06
CA PRO A 24 -2.49 -8.16 -5.27
C PRO A 24 -3.43 -7.72 -4.13
N ALA A 25 -4.05 -8.67 -3.42
CA ALA A 25 -5.01 -8.42 -2.35
C ALA A 25 -4.39 -8.08 -0.99
N LEU A 26 -3.06 -7.98 -0.87
CA LEU A 26 -2.41 -7.44 0.33
C LEU A 26 -1.91 -6.01 0.10
N ALA A 27 -1.49 -5.69 -1.13
CA ALA A 27 -1.03 -4.35 -1.48
C ALA A 27 -2.13 -3.29 -1.42
N ASP A 28 -3.39 -3.68 -1.57
CA ASP A 28 -4.58 -2.83 -1.42
C ASP A 28 -4.95 -2.51 0.04
N HIS A 29 -4.36 -3.20 1.03
CA HIS A 29 -4.54 -2.94 2.46
C HIS A 29 -3.42 -2.09 3.07
N ASN A 30 -2.43 -1.70 2.26
CA ASN A 30 -1.21 -1.06 2.73
C ASN A 30 -0.99 0.32 2.12
N ALA A 31 -0.04 1.04 2.72
CA ALA A 31 0.42 2.34 2.30
C ALA A 31 1.95 2.39 2.33
N GLY A 32 2.56 3.30 1.59
CA GLY A 32 4.01 3.48 1.63
C GLY A 32 4.57 3.95 0.30
N ALA A 33 5.85 3.69 0.07
CA ALA A 33 6.50 3.99 -1.19
C ALA A 33 7.32 2.80 -1.68
N ASN A 34 7.04 2.40 -2.91
CA ASN A 34 7.82 1.39 -3.62
C ASN A 34 9.01 2.10 -4.25
N LEU A 35 10.21 1.73 -3.82
CA LEU A 35 11.46 2.24 -4.36
C LEU A 35 11.82 1.49 -5.65
N ASP A 36 12.56 2.15 -6.53
CA ASP A 36 13.09 1.50 -7.73
C ASP A 36 13.99 0.32 -7.34
N GLY A 37 13.69 -0.85 -7.91
CA GLY A 37 14.56 -2.03 -7.84
C GLY A 37 14.61 -2.75 -6.51
N TYR A 38 13.47 -2.91 -5.79
CA TYR A 38 13.26 -3.78 -4.60
C TYR A 38 14.57 -4.16 -3.86
N ALA A 39 14.87 -3.48 -2.73
CA ALA A 39 16.07 -3.60 -1.87
C ALA A 39 17.03 -2.38 -1.87
N SER A 40 16.70 -1.29 -2.57
CA SER A 40 17.51 -0.07 -2.46
C SER A 40 17.22 0.70 -1.16
N THR A 41 18.24 0.99 -0.36
CA THR A 41 18.18 2.04 0.69
C THR A 41 18.39 3.44 0.12
N ASP A 42 18.74 3.52 -1.17
CA ASP A 42 18.81 4.77 -1.90
C ASP A 42 17.39 5.20 -2.26
N ILE A 43 16.91 6.13 -1.46
CA ILE A 43 15.68 6.88 -1.64
C ILE A 43 15.83 7.72 -2.92
N SER A 44 15.76 7.07 -4.07
CA SER A 44 15.83 7.69 -5.39
C SER A 44 14.42 7.93 -5.94
N SER A 45 14.30 8.93 -6.82
CA SER A 45 13.06 9.63 -7.14
C SER A 45 12.16 8.98 -8.19
N ASN A 46 12.43 7.77 -8.68
CA ASN A 46 11.59 7.17 -9.75
C ASN A 46 10.64 6.07 -9.29
N GLY A 47 10.68 5.71 -8.00
CA GLY A 47 9.63 4.92 -7.35
C GLY A 47 8.28 5.63 -7.30
N SER A 48 7.25 4.96 -6.76
CA SER A 48 5.93 5.56 -6.53
C SER A 48 5.49 5.42 -5.09
N CYS A 49 4.82 6.45 -4.58
CA CYS A 49 4.08 6.35 -3.34
C CYS A 49 2.65 5.87 -3.62
N TYR A 50 2.11 5.04 -2.74
CA TYR A 50 0.80 4.45 -2.89
C TYR A 50 -0.01 4.50 -1.59
N TYR A 51 -1.34 4.45 -1.76
CA TYR A 51 -2.31 4.29 -0.69
C TYR A 51 -3.35 3.26 -1.15
N GLY A 52 -3.43 2.13 -0.44
CA GLY A 52 -4.23 0.97 -0.84
C GLY A 52 -5.72 1.24 -0.91
N ALA A 53 -6.38 0.56 -1.84
CA ALA A 53 -7.82 0.71 -2.14
C ALA A 53 -8.75 0.44 -0.94
N LEU A 54 -8.31 -0.37 0.03
CA LEU A 54 -9.11 -0.81 1.17
C LEU A 54 -8.80 -0.04 2.45
N LEU A 55 -7.93 0.96 2.34
CA LEU A 55 -7.66 1.86 3.44
C LEU A 55 -8.75 2.94 3.58
N PRO A 56 -8.99 3.44 4.81
CA PRO A 56 -9.95 4.51 5.04
C PRO A 56 -9.74 5.70 4.10
N ALA A 57 -10.82 6.24 3.54
CA ALA A 57 -10.80 7.36 2.59
C ALA A 57 -10.14 7.09 1.21
N ALA A 58 -9.86 5.84 0.88
CA ALA A 58 -9.51 5.45 -0.49
C ALA A 58 -10.76 5.36 -1.38
N PRO A 59 -10.65 5.69 -2.68
CA PRO A 59 -11.78 5.69 -3.61
C PRO A 59 -12.13 4.31 -4.21
N GLY A 60 -11.91 3.23 -3.48
CA GLY A 60 -12.06 1.86 -4.01
C GLY A 60 -10.95 1.42 -4.96
N TYR A 61 -9.97 2.28 -5.26
CA TYR A 61 -8.76 1.87 -5.99
C TYR A 61 -7.52 2.42 -5.29
N SER A 62 -6.39 1.74 -5.49
CA SER A 62 -5.12 2.18 -4.92
C SER A 62 -4.68 3.48 -5.56
N LEU A 63 -4.52 4.52 -4.75
CA LEU A 63 -3.95 5.78 -5.20
C LEU A 63 -2.45 5.57 -5.45
N GLN A 64 -1.92 6.16 -6.52
CA GLN A 64 -0.48 6.19 -6.78
C GLN A 64 -0.04 7.60 -7.16
N THR A 65 1.16 7.99 -6.72
CA THR A 65 1.76 9.29 -7.05
C THR A 65 3.27 9.19 -7.13
N LYS A 66 3.86 10.05 -7.96
CA LYS A 66 5.30 10.33 -7.96
C LYS A 66 5.66 11.60 -7.17
N ASP A 67 4.65 12.36 -6.75
CA ASP A 67 4.83 13.53 -5.88
C ASP A 67 4.87 13.08 -4.42
N TYR A 68 6.06 12.68 -3.99
CA TYR A 68 6.33 12.33 -2.61
C TYR A 68 7.77 12.69 -2.23
N ARG A 69 8.02 12.75 -0.93
CA ARG A 69 9.36 13.01 -0.39
C ARG A 69 9.57 12.28 0.91
N PHE A 70 10.83 12.00 1.19
CA PHE A 70 11.29 11.57 2.48
C PHE A 70 11.98 12.71 3.22
N VAL A 71 11.65 12.86 4.49
CA VAL A 71 12.24 13.85 5.38
C VAL A 71 12.88 13.11 6.54
N ARG A 72 14.22 13.15 6.61
CA ARG A 72 14.97 12.63 7.74
C ARG A 72 15.22 13.74 8.75
N SER A 73 15.02 13.43 10.03
CA SER A 73 15.31 14.36 11.14
C SER A 73 15.81 13.58 12.35
N GLY A 74 17.10 13.74 12.69
CA GLY A 74 17.75 12.93 13.72
C GLY A 74 17.70 11.45 13.36
N THR A 75 17.10 10.65 14.25
CA THR A 75 16.87 9.21 14.04
C THR A 75 15.59 8.92 13.27
N SER A 76 14.74 9.90 12.98
CA SER A 76 13.41 9.65 12.41
C SER A 76 13.37 9.77 10.90
N LEU A 77 12.39 9.08 10.29
CA LEU A 77 12.05 9.15 8.87
C LEU A 77 10.57 9.50 8.73
N THR A 78 10.25 10.49 7.90
CA THR A 78 8.88 10.81 7.51
C THR A 78 8.72 10.66 6.00
N LEU A 79 7.72 9.91 5.56
CA LEU A 79 7.24 9.88 4.17
C LEU A 79 6.05 10.81 4.05
N VAL A 80 6.07 11.70 3.06
CA VAL A 80 4.93 12.56 2.71
C VAL A 80 4.60 12.34 1.24
N CYS A 81 3.35 11.99 0.94
CA CYS A 81 2.87 11.75 -0.41
C CYS A 81 1.66 12.61 -0.72
N VAL A 82 1.60 13.13 -1.95
CA VAL A 82 0.51 13.98 -2.41
C VAL A 82 -0.16 13.31 -3.61
N PHE A 83 -1.40 12.90 -3.40
CA PHE A 83 -2.28 12.36 -4.44
C PHE A 83 -3.21 13.47 -4.91
N THR A 84 -3.24 13.73 -6.22
CA THR A 84 -4.10 14.76 -6.83
C THR A 84 -4.94 14.15 -7.94
N GLY A 85 -5.96 14.88 -8.38
CA GLY A 85 -6.84 14.41 -9.46
C GLY A 85 -7.80 13.31 -9.03
N ILE A 86 -8.03 13.12 -7.72
CA ILE A 86 -9.01 12.16 -7.22
C ILE A 86 -10.41 12.64 -7.63
N PRO A 87 -11.22 11.80 -8.31
CA PRO A 87 -12.58 12.16 -8.70
C PRO A 87 -13.44 12.56 -7.49
N ALA A 88 -14.40 13.45 -7.71
CA ALA A 88 -15.32 13.86 -6.65
C ALA A 88 -16.24 12.73 -6.18
N PHE A 89 -16.50 11.77 -7.05
CA PHE A 89 -17.31 10.59 -6.80
C PHE A 89 -16.73 9.41 -7.57
N VAL A 90 -16.65 8.25 -6.92
CA VAL A 90 -16.28 6.98 -7.55
C VAL A 90 -17.31 5.95 -7.09
N PRO A 91 -18.13 5.41 -8.01
CA PRO A 91 -19.12 4.41 -7.65
C PRO A 91 -18.44 3.13 -7.22
N ALA A 92 -19.05 2.42 -6.27
CA ALA A 92 -18.73 1.02 -6.05
C ALA A 92 -18.95 0.23 -7.35
N ASP A 93 -18.04 -0.69 -7.67
CA ASP A 93 -18.25 -1.64 -8.76
C ASP A 93 -18.31 -3.07 -8.20
N ASP A 94 -18.97 -3.98 -8.93
CA ASP A 94 -19.21 -5.36 -8.49
C ASP A 94 -17.93 -6.21 -8.37
N THR A 95 -16.78 -5.67 -8.81
CA THR A 95 -15.45 -6.31 -8.82
C THR A 95 -14.45 -5.67 -7.85
N VAL A 96 -14.78 -4.51 -7.30
CA VAL A 96 -13.93 -3.69 -6.44
C VAL A 96 -14.52 -3.67 -5.04
N THR A 97 -13.70 -4.04 -4.07
CA THR A 97 -14.04 -4.02 -2.66
C THR A 97 -14.21 -2.57 -2.19
N GLY A 98 -15.45 -2.10 -2.01
CA GLY A 98 -15.70 -0.79 -1.40
C GLY A 98 -17.12 -0.28 -1.54
N ASP A 99 -17.51 0.59 -0.60
CA ASP A 99 -18.69 1.44 -0.74
C ASP A 99 -18.40 2.58 -1.74
N ASP A 100 -19.46 3.24 -2.21
CA ASP A 100 -19.36 4.49 -2.98
C ASP A 100 -18.41 5.48 -2.28
N TYR A 101 -17.41 5.97 -3.01
CA TYR A 101 -16.55 7.02 -2.52
C TYR A 101 -17.06 8.39 -2.92
N THR A 102 -17.11 9.29 -1.94
CA THR A 102 -17.35 10.71 -2.18
C THR A 102 -16.21 11.53 -1.60
N ALA A 103 -15.58 12.36 -2.43
CA ALA A 103 -14.50 13.23 -2.01
C ALA A 103 -14.98 14.23 -0.95
N PRO A 104 -14.22 14.42 0.14
CA PRO A 104 -14.63 15.29 1.22
C PRO A 104 -14.59 16.76 0.78
N THR A 105 -15.66 17.51 1.08
CA THR A 105 -15.77 18.94 0.76
C THR A 105 -15.19 19.85 1.86
N ARG A 106 -14.71 19.26 2.95
CA ARG A 106 -13.98 19.90 4.05
C ARG A 106 -12.71 19.09 4.32
N LEU A 107 -11.70 19.70 4.92
CA LEU A 107 -10.50 18.96 5.31
C LEU A 107 -10.88 17.86 6.30
N THR A 108 -10.63 16.61 5.92
CA THR A 108 -10.83 15.44 6.77
C THR A 108 -9.49 14.80 7.10
N ARG A 109 -9.43 14.14 8.25
CA ARG A 109 -8.25 13.39 8.69
C ARG A 109 -8.66 11.95 8.99
N TYR A 110 -7.93 11.00 8.42
CA TYR A 110 -8.08 9.58 8.73
C TYR A 110 -6.75 8.99 9.20
N VAL A 111 -6.85 7.91 9.97
CA VAL A 111 -5.71 7.13 10.44
C VAL A 111 -5.98 5.69 10.07
N SER A 112 -5.05 5.10 9.34
CA SER A 112 -5.00 3.67 9.09
C SER A 112 -3.89 3.06 9.94
N LEU A 113 -4.27 2.24 10.92
CA LEU A 113 -3.34 1.73 11.93
C LEU A 113 -2.40 0.69 11.33
N GLY A 114 -1.09 0.85 11.56
CA GLY A 114 -0.08 -0.13 11.16
C GLY A 114 -0.06 -0.51 9.68
N SER A 115 -0.59 0.33 8.80
CA SER A 115 -0.70 0.04 7.36
C SER A 115 0.45 0.61 6.54
N CYS A 116 1.24 1.52 7.09
CA CYS A 116 2.33 2.12 6.35
C CYS A 116 3.61 1.29 6.44
N LEU A 117 4.01 0.75 5.30
CA LEU A 117 5.21 -0.03 5.13
C LEU A 117 6.43 0.89 4.93
N PRO A 118 7.57 0.55 5.55
CA PRO A 118 8.80 1.30 5.37
C PRO A 118 9.37 1.13 3.95
N PRO A 119 10.21 2.06 3.49
CA PRO A 119 10.81 1.97 2.16
C PRO A 119 11.64 0.71 2.00
N GLY A 120 11.54 0.09 0.82
CA GLY A 120 12.27 -1.13 0.49
C GLY A 120 11.57 -2.42 0.92
N VAL A 121 10.42 -2.35 1.60
CA VAL A 121 9.51 -3.49 1.80
C VAL A 121 8.70 -3.70 0.53
N ASP A 122 8.55 -4.95 0.12
CA ASP A 122 7.62 -5.31 -0.94
C ASP A 122 6.18 -5.21 -0.41
N SER A 123 5.38 -4.35 -1.04
CA SER A 123 3.99 -4.10 -0.65
C SER A 123 3.08 -5.33 -0.73
N ALA A 124 3.41 -6.30 -1.59
CA ALA A 124 2.59 -7.49 -1.81
C ALA A 124 2.88 -8.60 -0.81
N SER A 125 4.16 -8.88 -0.54
CA SER A 125 4.54 -9.86 0.49
C SER A 125 4.58 -9.28 1.90
N GLU A 126 4.60 -7.96 2.02
CA GLU A 126 4.77 -7.21 3.27
C GLU A 126 6.06 -7.57 4.02
N LEU A 127 7.09 -7.97 3.27
CA LEU A 127 8.38 -8.42 3.79
C LEU A 127 9.52 -7.63 3.15
N TYR A 128 10.62 -7.52 3.90
CA TYR A 128 11.88 -7.14 3.29
C TYR A 128 12.39 -8.26 2.37
N PRO A 129 13.17 -7.93 1.32
CA PRO A 129 13.72 -8.92 0.40
C PRO A 129 14.61 -9.99 1.02
N ASP A 130 15.12 -9.76 2.23
CA ASP A 130 15.93 -10.72 2.99
C ASP A 130 15.11 -11.64 3.89
N TYR A 131 13.80 -11.44 4.03
CA TYR A 131 12.85 -12.27 4.79
C TYR A 131 13.17 -12.48 6.28
N GLU A 132 14.24 -11.91 6.80
CA GLU A 132 14.72 -12.14 8.18
C GLU A 132 14.36 -10.98 9.13
N ARG A 133 14.13 -9.78 8.60
CA ARG A 133 13.87 -8.59 9.40
C ARG A 133 12.39 -8.38 9.67
N GLU A 134 12.08 -8.02 10.91
CA GLU A 134 10.76 -7.49 11.26
C GLU A 134 10.50 -6.20 10.47
N VAL A 135 9.28 -6.05 9.96
CA VAL A 135 8.85 -4.86 9.24
C VAL A 135 8.24 -3.85 10.23
N PRO A 136 8.93 -2.73 10.53
CA PRO A 136 8.42 -1.73 11.48
C PRO A 136 7.30 -0.90 10.86
N ARG A 137 6.07 -1.43 10.89
CA ARG A 137 4.90 -0.72 10.38
C ARG A 137 4.55 0.47 11.25
N VAL A 138 4.05 1.52 10.62
CA VAL A 138 3.52 2.70 11.31
C VAL A 138 2.16 3.07 10.75
N ASP A 139 1.46 3.95 11.44
CA ASP A 139 0.16 4.44 10.96
C ASP A 139 0.34 5.29 9.70
N ALA A 140 -0.54 5.09 8.72
CA ALA A 140 -0.72 6.03 7.63
C ALA A 140 -1.77 7.07 8.05
N VAL A 141 -1.37 8.35 8.12
CA VAL A 141 -2.27 9.46 8.42
C VAL A 141 -2.57 10.20 7.12
N THR A 142 -3.85 10.26 6.73
CA THR A 142 -4.27 10.99 5.53
C THR A 142 -5.01 12.27 5.89
N TYR A 143 -4.80 13.29 5.07
CA TYR A 143 -5.51 14.56 5.07
C TYR A 143 -6.13 14.76 3.69
N SER A 144 -7.46 14.72 3.61
CA SER A 144 -8.17 14.73 2.33
C SER A 144 -9.05 15.97 2.20
N TYR A 145 -9.00 16.60 1.03
CA TYR A 145 -9.85 17.73 0.66
C TYR A 145 -10.05 17.76 -0.85
N ARG A 146 -11.31 17.66 -1.29
CA ARG A 146 -11.71 17.61 -2.70
C ARG A 146 -10.89 16.54 -3.44
N SER A 147 -10.22 16.93 -4.51
CA SER A 147 -9.45 16.05 -5.37
C SER A 147 -8.03 15.76 -4.88
N THR A 148 -7.70 16.12 -3.64
CA THR A 148 -6.35 15.97 -3.07
C THR A 148 -6.36 15.21 -1.76
N THR A 149 -5.45 14.25 -1.64
CA THR A 149 -5.15 13.55 -0.39
C THR A 149 -3.65 13.64 -0.14
N THR A 150 -3.27 14.07 1.07
CA THR A 150 -1.88 13.99 1.55
C THR A 150 -1.78 12.85 2.54
N MET A 151 -0.86 11.92 2.32
CA MET A 151 -0.54 10.86 3.26
C MET A 151 0.78 11.16 3.96
N VAL A 152 0.84 10.88 5.26
CA VAL A 152 2.04 10.99 6.07
C VAL A 152 2.26 9.68 6.83
N CYS A 153 3.46 9.14 6.72
CA CYS A 153 3.95 8.03 7.55
C CYS A 153 5.18 8.48 8.31
N HIS A 154 5.28 8.14 9.59
CA HIS A 154 6.37 8.60 10.44
C HIS A 154 6.94 7.47 11.30
N TRP A 155 8.21 7.16 11.05
CA TRP A 155 9.01 6.24 11.85
C TRP A 155 9.90 7.03 12.81
N ARG A 156 9.78 6.74 14.11
CA ARG A 156 10.63 7.38 15.14
C ARG A 156 12.11 7.00 14.99
N VAL A 157 12.36 5.79 14.48
CA VAL A 157 13.68 5.25 14.14
C VAL A 157 13.64 4.91 12.65
N ASP A 158 14.57 5.47 11.87
CA ASP A 158 14.67 5.34 10.42
C ASP A 158 14.88 3.86 10.08
N PRO A 159 13.89 3.19 9.46
CA PRO A 159 13.92 1.76 9.20
C PRO A 159 14.89 1.38 8.07
N THR A 160 15.52 2.37 7.42
CA THR A 160 16.51 2.16 6.37
C THR A 160 17.96 2.34 6.86
N ARG A 161 18.19 2.45 8.16
CA ARG A 161 19.50 2.73 8.77
C ARG A 161 19.84 1.79 9.91
#